data_AF-A0A1C4E6N7-F1
#
_entry.id   AF-A0A1C4E6N7-F1
#
_cell.length_a   1.000
_cell.length_b   1.000
_cell.length_c   1.000
_cell.angle_alpha   90.00
_cell.angle_beta   90.00
_cell.angle_gamma   90.00
#
_symmetry.space_group_name_H-M   'P 1'
#
loop_
_entity.id
_entity.type
_entity.pdbx_description
1 polymer ?
#
loop_
_entity_poly.entity_id
_entity_poly.type
_entity_poly.pdbx_seq_one_letter_code
_entity_poly.pdbx_strand_id
1 'polypeptide(L)'
;MNMKKMIETIEATKVTNEELSISTLHQKLVKLYSQKDSAEYTEILKYILSLSVQLKLNLVLKYFGVRPVVAADERMQFQEIFKCLANKDENGEWFLNFVSLYVGLIVVLHFDEKVIERSFFNDMVVGEGNEI
;
A
#
# COMPACT_ATOMS: atom_id res chain seq x y z
N MET A 1 10.60 1.50 6.83
CA MET A 1 9.91 0.63 5.88
C MET A 1 10.83 0.22 4.76
N ASN A 2 11.22 -1.06 4.76
CA ASN A 2 11.92 -1.68 3.64
C ASN A 2 10.91 -2.22 2.61
N MET A 3 10.52 -1.36 1.66
CA MET A 3 9.53 -1.69 0.62
C MET A 3 9.93 -2.91 -0.23
N LYS A 4 11.22 -3.05 -0.54
CA LYS A 4 11.72 -4.18 -1.31
C LYS A 4 11.45 -5.50 -0.57
N LYS A 5 11.82 -5.57 0.71
CA LYS A 5 11.60 -6.77 1.53
C LYS A 5 10.10 -7.10 1.70
N MET A 6 9.26 -6.08 1.84
CA MET A 6 7.81 -6.24 1.94
C MET A 6 7.21 -6.89 0.68
N ILE A 7 7.63 -6.43 -0.51
CA ILE A 7 7.20 -7.01 -1.79
C ILE A 7 7.71 -8.45 -1.95
N GLU A 8 8.99 -8.68 -1.67
CA GLU A 8 9.59 -10.03 -1.75
C GLU A 8 8.85 -11.03 -0.84
N THR A 9 8.39 -10.56 0.32
CA THR A 9 7.60 -11.38 1.25
C THR A 9 6.23 -11.73 0.67
N ILE A 10 5.53 -10.78 0.05
CA ILE A 10 4.24 -11.00 -0.62
C ILE A 10 4.39 -11.98 -1.80
N GLU A 11 5.46 -11.84 -2.58
CA GLU A 11 5.73 -12.76 -3.69
C GLU A 11 5.94 -14.19 -3.19
N ALA A 12 6.65 -14.36 -2.07
CA ALA A 12 6.91 -15.66 -1.47
C ALA A 12 5.67 -16.32 -0.87
N THR A 13 4.71 -15.54 -0.35
CA THR A 13 3.52 -16.07 0.33
C THR A 13 2.42 -16.56 -0.61
N LYS A 14 2.64 -16.51 -1.94
CA LYS A 14 1.64 -16.75 -3.00
C LYS A 14 0.39 -15.91 -2.75
N VAL A 15 0.30 -14.77 -3.45
CA VAL A 15 -0.94 -13.98 -3.56
C VAL A 15 -2.09 -14.97 -3.72
N THR A 16 -3.01 -14.99 -2.76
CA THR A 16 -4.21 -15.83 -2.79
C THR A 16 -4.89 -15.65 -4.16
N ASN A 17 -5.57 -16.68 -4.67
CA ASN A 17 -6.33 -16.62 -5.95
C ASN A 17 -7.48 -15.58 -5.93
N GLU A 18 -7.47 -14.65 -4.98
CA GLU A 18 -8.42 -13.58 -4.83
C GLU A 18 -8.12 -12.49 -5.87
N GLU A 19 -9.10 -12.19 -6.71
CA GLU A 19 -8.95 -11.17 -7.74
C GLU A 19 -8.97 -9.78 -7.11
N LEU A 20 -7.79 -9.21 -6.89
CA LEU A 20 -7.65 -7.87 -6.34
C LEU A 20 -8.06 -6.83 -7.39
N SER A 21 -8.72 -5.76 -6.97
CA SER A 21 -9.27 -4.73 -7.84
C SER A 21 -9.03 -3.32 -7.32
N ILE A 22 -8.93 -2.36 -8.26
CA ILE A 22 -8.83 -0.93 -7.94
C ILE A 22 -10.10 -0.41 -7.26
N SER A 23 -11.27 -0.99 -7.57
CA SER A 23 -12.54 -0.62 -6.93
C SER A 23 -12.51 -0.92 -5.43
N THR A 24 -12.04 -2.11 -5.04
CA THR A 24 -11.87 -2.49 -3.64
C THR A 24 -10.84 -1.61 -2.94
N LEU A 25 -9.72 -1.29 -3.61
CA LEU A 25 -8.73 -0.35 -3.09
C LEU A 25 -9.34 1.01 -2.79
N HIS A 26 -10.16 1.55 -3.71
CA HIS A 26 -10.85 2.82 -3.53
C HIS A 26 -11.76 2.81 -2.28
N GLN A 27 -12.55 1.74 -2.09
CA GLN A 27 -13.41 1.60 -0.90
C GLN A 27 -12.60 1.57 0.40
N LYS A 28 -11.46 0.86 0.43
CA LYS A 28 -10.58 0.83 1.59
C LYS A 28 -9.96 2.20 1.88
N LEU A 29 -9.57 2.97 0.86
CA LEU A 29 -9.06 4.33 1.03
C LEU A 29 -10.11 5.28 1.62
N VAL A 30 -11.38 5.17 1.22
CA VAL A 30 -12.48 5.93 1.83
C VAL A 30 -12.65 5.58 3.31
N LYS A 31 -12.51 4.29 3.67
CA LYS A 31 -12.52 3.85 5.07
C LYS A 31 -11.35 4.44 5.85
N LEU A 32 -10.14 4.40 5.29
CA LEU A 32 -8.94 4.96 5.92
C LEU A 32 -9.07 6.47 6.15
N TYR A 33 -9.62 7.23 5.19
CA TYR A 33 -9.88 8.67 5.36
C TYR A 33 -10.77 8.96 6.58
N SER A 34 -11.78 8.10 6.78
CA SER A 34 -12.73 8.24 7.88
C SER A 34 -12.10 7.87 9.23
N GLN A 35 -11.38 6.75 9.29
CA GLN A 35 -10.90 6.15 10.54
C GLN A 35 -9.51 6.63 10.97
N LYS A 36 -8.63 6.94 10.01
CA LYS A 36 -7.23 7.37 10.23
C LYS A 36 -6.45 6.41 11.12
N ASP A 37 -6.70 5.12 10.93
CA ASP A 37 -6.12 4.05 11.75
C ASP A 37 -4.88 3.44 11.07
N SER A 38 -3.83 3.22 11.85
CA SER A 38 -2.55 2.69 11.36
C SER A 38 -2.61 1.21 10.98
N ALA A 39 -3.51 0.43 11.59
CA ALA A 39 -3.71 -0.96 11.21
C ALA A 39 -4.44 -1.04 9.87
N GLU A 40 -5.47 -0.22 9.66
CA GLU A 40 -6.13 -0.10 8.35
C GLU A 40 -5.16 0.37 7.26
N TYR A 41 -4.28 1.34 7.57
CA TYR A 41 -3.20 1.75 6.66
C TYR A 41 -2.29 0.56 6.30
N THR A 42 -1.92 -0.27 7.28
CA THR A 42 -1.04 -1.42 7.05
C THR A 42 -1.72 -2.48 6.19
N GLU A 43 -3.00 -2.74 6.42
CA GLU A 43 -3.80 -3.65 5.60
C GLU A 43 -3.94 -3.17 4.15
N ILE A 44 -4.17 -1.88 3.96
CA ILE A 44 -4.20 -1.29 2.62
C ILE A 44 -2.83 -1.33 1.97
N LEU A 45 -1.73 -1.13 2.72
CA LEU A 45 -0.38 -1.27 2.18
C LEU A 45 -0.15 -2.70 1.65
N LYS A 46 -0.54 -3.73 2.41
CA LYS A 46 -0.49 -5.12 1.94
C LYS A 46 -1.32 -5.30 0.67
N TYR A 47 -2.55 -4.79 0.66
CA TYR A 47 -3.43 -4.86 -0.50
C TYR A 47 -2.80 -4.23 -1.75
N ILE A 48 -2.22 -3.04 -1.62
CA ILE A 48 -1.54 -2.31 -2.70
C ILE A 48 -0.35 -3.11 -3.23
N LEU A 49 0.48 -3.66 -2.35
CA LEU A 49 1.65 -4.43 -2.76
C LEU A 49 1.26 -5.76 -3.39
N SER A 50 0.24 -6.46 -2.89
CA SER A 50 -0.31 -7.66 -3.54
C SER A 50 -0.90 -7.34 -4.91
N LEU A 51 -1.63 -6.23 -5.03
CA LEU A 51 -2.15 -5.75 -6.32
C LEU A 51 -1.01 -5.43 -7.29
N SER A 52 0.11 -4.88 -6.81
CA SER A 52 1.29 -4.62 -7.64
C SER A 52 1.87 -5.90 -8.23
N VAL A 53 1.85 -7.01 -7.48
CA VAL A 53 2.33 -8.31 -7.95
C VAL A 53 1.36 -8.89 -8.98
N GLN A 54 0.05 -8.85 -8.72
CA GLN A 54 -0.98 -9.31 -9.66
C GLN A 54 -0.92 -8.55 -10.99
N LEU A 55 -0.73 -7.23 -10.95
CA LEU A 55 -0.63 -6.36 -12.13
C LEU A 55 0.76 -6.32 -12.77
N LYS A 56 1.75 -7.04 -12.21
CA LYS A 56 3.17 -7.02 -12.63
C LYS A 56 3.82 -5.62 -12.60
N LEU A 57 3.38 -4.78 -11.68
CA LEU A 57 3.90 -3.43 -11.40
C LEU A 57 4.91 -3.41 -10.24
N ASN A 58 5.00 -4.49 -9.48
CA ASN A 58 5.93 -4.72 -8.37
C ASN A 58 7.42 -4.43 -8.70
N LEU A 59 7.86 -4.65 -9.94
CA LEU A 59 9.26 -4.41 -10.33
C LEU A 59 9.64 -2.93 -10.19
N VAL A 60 8.74 -2.01 -10.54
CA VAL A 60 9.04 -0.57 -10.46
C VAL A 60 9.30 -0.16 -9.01
N LEU A 61 8.50 -0.69 -8.09
CA LEU A 61 8.63 -0.41 -6.66
C LEU A 61 9.92 -0.99 -6.06
N LYS A 62 10.33 -2.19 -6.49
CA LYS A 62 11.54 -2.86 -5.98
C LYS A 62 12.84 -2.17 -6.40
N TYR A 63 12.90 -1.68 -7.64
CA TYR A 63 14.14 -1.17 -8.23
C TYR A 63 14.29 0.36 -8.18
N PHE A 64 13.19 1.10 -8.34
CA PHE A 64 13.23 2.56 -8.29
C PHE A 64 13.03 3.08 -6.87
N GLY A 65 12.53 2.23 -5.97
CA GLY A 65 12.11 2.63 -4.63
C GLY A 65 10.86 3.51 -4.66
N VAL A 66 10.40 3.89 -3.47
CA VAL A 66 9.26 4.78 -3.31
C VAL A 66 9.70 5.95 -2.46
N ARG A 67 9.65 7.15 -3.04
CA ARG A 67 9.82 8.39 -2.28
C ARG A 67 8.44 8.90 -1.85
N PRO A 68 8.21 9.18 -0.57
CA PRO A 68 6.94 9.77 -0.12
C PRO A 68 6.73 11.13 -0.78
N VAL A 69 5.52 11.37 -1.28
CA VAL A 69 5.05 12.68 -1.72
C VAL A 69 4.03 13.16 -0.70
N VAL A 70 4.32 14.32 -0.10
CA VAL A 70 3.57 14.86 1.04
C VAL A 70 2.91 16.17 0.59
N ALA A 71 1.59 16.22 0.67
CA ALA A 71 0.78 17.41 0.46
C ALA A 71 0.75 18.29 1.71
N ALA A 72 0.14 19.47 1.60
CA ALA A 72 0.13 20.45 2.70
C ALA A 72 -0.64 19.95 3.93
N ASP A 73 -1.70 19.17 3.73
CA ASP A 73 -2.52 18.61 4.78
C ASP A 73 -3.14 17.26 4.38
N GLU A 74 -3.77 16.60 5.36
CA GLU A 74 -4.45 15.32 5.19
C GLU A 74 -5.49 15.34 4.06
N ARG A 75 -6.35 16.36 4.02
CA ARG A 75 -7.42 16.44 3.02
C ARG A 75 -6.82 16.53 1.62
N MET A 76 -5.80 17.36 1.44
CA MET A 76 -5.09 17.48 0.17
C MET A 76 -4.38 16.17 -0.20
N GLN A 77 -3.81 15.45 0.78
CA GLN A 77 -3.19 14.15 0.54
C GLN A 77 -4.18 13.15 -0.06
N PHE A 78 -5.36 13.01 0.55
CA PHE A 78 -6.40 12.11 0.03
C PHE A 78 -6.96 12.58 -1.30
N GLN A 79 -7.12 13.89 -1.52
CA GLN A 79 -7.56 14.42 -2.81
C GLN A 79 -6.60 14.06 -3.94
N GLU A 80 -5.29 14.21 -3.74
CA GLU A 80 -4.29 13.84 -4.75
C GLU A 80 -4.25 12.31 -4.97
N ILE A 81 -4.44 11.51 -3.92
CA ILE A 81 -4.59 10.06 -4.05
C ILE A 81 -5.78 9.71 -4.94
N PHE A 82 -6.96 10.25 -4.65
CA PHE A 82 -8.17 9.94 -5.43
C PHE A 82 -8.08 10.43 -6.87
N LYS A 83 -7.49 11.62 -7.09
CA LYS A 83 -7.23 12.16 -8.42
C LYS A 83 -6.26 11.29 -9.21
N CYS A 84 -5.19 10.80 -8.57
CA CYS A 84 -4.22 9.90 -9.20
C CYS A 84 -4.89 8.59 -9.65
N LEU A 85 -5.79 8.04 -8.85
CA LEU A 85 -6.55 6.83 -9.20
C LEU A 85 -7.58 7.09 -10.31
N ALA A 86 -8.26 8.23 -10.27
CA ALA A 86 -9.26 8.61 -11.28
C ALA A 86 -8.64 8.78 -12.68
N ASN A 87 -7.42 9.31 -12.75
CA ASN A 87 -6.71 9.58 -14.01
C ASN A 87 -5.67 8.49 -14.36
N LYS A 88 -5.82 7.27 -13.83
CA LYS A 88 -4.82 6.20 -13.98
C LYS A 88 -4.55 5.83 -15.44
N ASP A 89 -5.57 5.91 -16.30
CA ASP A 89 -5.48 5.52 -17.72
C ASP A 89 -4.78 6.59 -18.58
N GLU A 90 -4.63 7.81 -18.06
CA GLU A 90 -3.94 8.93 -18.70
C GLU A 90 -2.50 9.13 -18.19
N ASN A 91 -2.12 8.42 -17.13
CA ASN A 91 -0.82 8.56 -16.47
C ASN A 91 -0.02 7.24 -16.55
N GLY A 92 0.99 7.18 -17.41
CA GLY A 92 1.84 6.00 -17.58
C GLY A 92 2.59 5.56 -16.31
N GLU A 93 2.76 6.45 -15.33
CA GLU A 93 3.44 6.20 -14.05
C GLU A 93 2.46 6.23 -12.86
N TRP A 94 1.15 6.10 -13.12
CA TRP A 94 0.10 6.27 -12.10
C TRP A 94 0.35 5.45 -10.83
N PHE A 95 0.86 4.22 -10.97
CA PHE A 95 1.04 3.34 -9.83
C PHE A 95 2.17 3.80 -8.92
N LEU A 96 3.30 4.23 -9.49
CA LEU A 96 4.41 4.76 -8.71
C LEU A 96 3.97 6.06 -8.01
N ASN A 97 3.30 6.96 -8.73
CA ASN A 97 2.78 8.21 -8.18
C ASN A 97 1.77 7.94 -7.05
N PHE A 98 0.87 6.98 -7.25
CA PHE A 98 -0.10 6.57 -6.24
C PHE A 98 0.59 6.02 -4.99
N VAL A 99 1.56 5.11 -5.12
CA VAL A 99 2.27 4.54 -3.97
C VAL A 99 3.09 5.61 -3.25
N SER A 100 3.71 6.55 -3.98
CA SER A 100 4.39 7.72 -3.42
C SER A 100 3.46 8.61 -2.59
N LEU A 101 2.26 8.89 -3.09
CA LEU A 101 1.23 9.62 -2.35
C LEU A 101 0.71 8.81 -1.16
N TYR A 102 0.51 7.50 -1.33
CA TYR A 102 0.03 6.63 -0.26
C TYR A 102 1.01 6.58 0.91
N VAL A 103 2.31 6.39 0.64
CA VAL A 103 3.35 6.39 1.68
C VAL A 103 3.47 7.77 2.35
N GLY A 104 3.15 8.86 1.63
CA GLY A 104 3.04 10.19 2.22
C GLY A 104 2.03 10.31 3.36
N LEU A 105 1.03 9.43 3.43
CA LEU A 105 0.05 9.40 4.53
C LEU A 105 0.69 9.17 5.90
N ILE A 106 1.81 8.45 5.97
CA ILE A 106 2.53 8.25 7.24
C ILE A 106 2.92 9.60 7.86
N VAL A 107 3.32 10.56 7.01
CA VAL A 107 3.72 11.89 7.46
C VAL A 107 2.51 12.73 7.88
N VAL A 108 1.49 12.82 7.03
CA VAL A 108 0.32 13.69 7.30
C VAL A 108 -0.60 13.15 8.40
N LEU A 109 -0.65 11.84 8.62
CA LEU A 109 -1.42 11.20 9.69
C LEU A 109 -0.56 10.91 10.94
N HIS A 110 0.72 11.28 10.93
CA HIS A 110 1.66 11.07 12.03
C HIS A 110 1.78 9.61 12.49
N PHE A 111 1.76 8.65 11.55
CA PHE A 111 1.97 7.25 11.87
C PHE A 111 3.44 6.92 12.15
N ASP A 112 3.68 5.97 13.05
CA ASP A 112 5.03 5.45 13.29
C ASP A 112 5.38 4.38 12.25
N GLU A 113 6.31 4.74 11.37
CA GLU A 113 6.84 3.87 10.32
C GLU A 113 7.32 2.49 10.84
N LYS A 114 7.87 2.42 12.06
CA LYS A 114 8.34 1.17 12.66
C LYS A 114 7.17 0.29 13.11
N VAL A 115 6.06 0.89 13.54
CA VAL A 115 4.84 0.17 13.91
C VAL A 115 4.21 -0.43 12.67
N ILE A 116 4.08 0.36 11.59
CA ILE A 116 3.61 -0.11 10.29
C ILE A 116 4.46 -1.29 9.80
N GLU A 117 5.79 -1.13 9.79
CA GLU A 117 6.69 -2.16 9.29
C GLU A 117 6.61 -3.45 10.11
N ARG A 118 6.52 -3.33 11.44
CA ARG A 118 6.34 -4.50 12.32
C ARG A 118 5.00 -5.19 12.08
N SER A 119 3.90 -4.43 12.03
CA SER A 119 2.56 -4.96 11.80
C SER A 119 2.47 -5.67 10.45
N PHE A 120 3.10 -5.10 9.42
CA PHE A 120 3.13 -5.69 8.09
C PHE A 120 3.68 -7.12 8.11
N PHE A 121 4.82 -7.35 8.78
CA PHE A 121 5.45 -8.66 8.80
C PHE A 121 4.81 -9.63 9.80
N ASN A 122 4.36 -9.16 10.97
CA ASN A 122 3.75 -10.02 11.98
C ASN A 122 2.56 -10.80 11.44
N ASP A 123 1.72 -10.14 10.66
CA ASP A 123 0.50 -10.74 10.12
C ASP A 123 0.78 -11.74 8.98
N MET A 124 1.98 -11.70 8.40
CA MET A 124 2.43 -12.61 7.33
C MET A 124 3.15 -13.86 7.86
N VAL A 125 3.49 -13.90 9.15
CA VAL A 125 4.20 -15.03 9.80
C VAL A 125 3.22 -16.12 10.31
N VAL A 126 1.90 -15.92 10.16
CA VAL A 126 0.88 -16.92 10.53
C VAL A 126 0.81 -18.03 9.47
N GLY A 127 1.87 -18.83 9.38
CA GLY A 127 2.01 -19.97 8.48
C GLY A 127 2.94 -21.08 8.99
N GLU A 128 3.56 -20.91 10.17
CA GLU A 128 4.31 -21.98 10.84
C GLU A 128 3.67 -22.25 12.22
N GLY A 129 2.77 -23.23 12.28
CA GLY A 129 2.28 -23.76 13.55
C GLY A 129 0.79 -24.03 13.63
N ASN A 130 0.33 -25.08 12.94
CA ASN A 130 -0.60 -26.08 13.50
C ASN A 130 -0.85 -27.18 12.46
N GLU A 131 0.15 -28.02 12.27
CA GLU A 131 -0.06 -29.43 11.94
C GLU A 131 0.57 -30.25 13.07
N ILE A 132 -0.22 -30.54 14.12
CA ILE A 132 -0.18 -31.82 14.85
C ILE A 132 -1.61 -32.15 15.28
#